data_AF-A0A964F660-F1
#
_entry.id   AF-A0A964F660-F1
#
_cell.length_a   1.000
_cell.length_b   1.000
_cell.length_c   1.000
_cell.angle_alpha   90.00
_cell.angle_beta   90.00
_cell.angle_gamma   90.00
#
_symmetry.space_group_name_H-M   'P 1'
#
loop_
_entity.id
_entity.type
_entity.pdbx_description
1 polymer ?
#
loop_
_entity_poly.entity_id
_entity_poly.type
_entity_poly.pdbx_seq_one_letter_code
_entity_poly.pdbx_strand_id
1 'polypeptide(L)' 'MDPEKQRAIARKGGESVPSEKRSFSRNPDLAAAAGRKGGTQVDPNKRSFARNPQLASEAGRKGGHASHRAGRRDAAE' A
#
# COMPACT_ATOMS: atom_id res chain seq x y z
N MET A 1 -15.94 -11.31 -18.05
CA MET A 1 -15.11 -10.12 -17.75
C MET A 1 -13.66 -10.53 -17.84
N ASP A 2 -12.86 -9.83 -18.64
CA ASP A 2 -11.43 -10.12 -18.78
C ASP A 2 -10.65 -9.65 -17.52
N PRO A 3 -9.84 -10.50 -16.88
CA PRO A 3 -9.05 -10.14 -15.70
C PRO A 3 -8.07 -8.97 -15.96
N GLU A 4 -7.56 -8.79 -17.18
CA GLU A 4 -6.74 -7.63 -17.52
C GLU A 4 -7.56 -6.34 -17.50
N LYS A 5 -8.78 -6.40 -18.03
CA LYS A 5 -9.71 -5.26 -18.05
C LYS A 5 -10.10 -4.84 -16.64
N GLN A 6 -10.30 -5.80 -15.73
CA GLN A 6 -10.56 -5.53 -14.31
C GLN A 6 -9.37 -4.84 -13.63
N ARG A 7 -8.13 -5.33 -13.88
CA ARG A 7 -6.91 -4.72 -13.33
C ARG A 7 -6.69 -3.32 -13.87
N ALA A 8 -6.97 -3.08 -15.16
CA ALA A 8 -6.86 -1.76 -15.77
C ALA A 8 -7.84 -0.75 -15.13
N ILE A 9 -9.07 -1.18 -14.85
CA ILE A 9 -10.07 -0.33 -14.16
C ILE A 9 -9.61 -0.01 -12.72
N ALA A 10 -9.15 -1.02 -11.97
CA ALA A 10 -8.63 -0.81 -10.62
C ALA A 10 -7.41 0.12 -10.59
N ARG A 11 -6.48 -0.06 -11.54
CA ARG A 11 -5.30 0.81 -11.70
C ARG A 11 -5.71 2.25 -12.03
N LYS A 12 -6.59 2.45 -13.01
CA LYS A 12 -7.08 3.78 -13.42
C LYS A 12 -7.80 4.50 -12.29
N GLY A 13 -8.59 3.79 -11.48
CA GLY A 13 -9.23 4.34 -10.28
C GLY A 13 -8.22 4.87 -9.25
N GLY A 14 -7.13 4.12 -9.02
CA GLY A 14 -6.06 4.54 -8.11
C GLY A 14 -5.13 5.63 -8.66
N GLU A 15 -4.93 5.68 -9.99
CA GLU A 15 -4.11 6.67 -10.67
C GLU A 15 -4.80 8.04 -10.82
N SER A 16 -6.14 8.07 -10.83
CA SER A 16 -6.93 9.30 -10.98
C SER A 16 -6.68 10.33 -9.86
N VAL A 17 -6.18 9.89 -8.71
CA VAL A 17 -5.80 10.77 -7.60
C VAL A 17 -4.28 10.92 -7.59
N PRO A 18 -3.73 12.15 -7.78
CA PRO A 18 -2.31 12.42 -7.63
C PRO A 18 -1.78 11.91 -6.29
N SER A 19 -0.53 11.46 -6.25
CA SER A 19 0.05 10.82 -5.05
C SER A 19 -0.10 11.66 -3.78
N GLU A 20 -0.02 12.98 -3.92
CA GLU A 20 -0.04 13.99 -2.87
C GLU A 20 -1.46 14.16 -2.29
N LYS A 21 -2.48 13.88 -3.11
CA LYS A 21 -3.90 14.00 -2.75
C LYS A 21 -4.52 12.68 -2.28
N ARG A 22 -3.78 11.57 -2.32
CA ARG A 22 -4.27 10.26 -1.85
C ARG A 22 -4.37 10.26 -0.32
N SER A 23 -5.52 9.85 0.21
CA SER A 23 -5.78 9.80 1.66
C SER A 23 -4.74 8.98 2.43
N PHE A 24 -4.25 7.90 1.84
CA PHE A 24 -3.21 7.06 2.46
C PHE A 24 -1.80 7.67 2.43
N SER A 25 -1.49 8.53 1.45
CA SER A 25 -0.21 9.25 1.42
C SER A 25 -0.19 10.40 2.42
N ARG A 26 -1.35 11.03 2.64
CA ARG A 26 -1.50 12.22 3.48
C ARG A 26 -1.68 11.90 4.96
N ASN A 27 -2.20 10.72 5.28
CA ASN A 27 -2.37 10.25 6.65
C ASN A 27 -1.81 8.82 6.81
N PRO A 28 -0.57 8.68 7.30
CA PRO A 28 0.05 7.37 7.49
C PRO A 28 -0.67 6.52 8.54
N ASP A 29 -1.29 7.13 9.55
CA ASP A 29 -2.07 6.40 10.56
C ASP A 29 -3.34 5.79 9.98
N LEU A 30 -4.01 6.51 9.07
CA LEU A 30 -5.15 5.98 8.32
C LEU A 30 -4.73 4.78 7.44
N ALA A 31 -3.60 4.88 6.76
CA ALA A 31 -3.06 3.79 5.96
C ALA A 31 -2.72 2.56 6.83
N ALA A 32 -2.08 2.78 7.98
CA ALA A 32 -1.76 1.73 8.92
C ALA A 32 -3.03 1.09 9.51
N ALA A 33 -4.03 1.89 9.88
CA ALA A 33 -5.30 1.40 10.42
C ALA A 33 -6.09 0.59 9.38
N ALA A 34 -6.18 1.07 8.15
CA ALA A 34 -6.82 0.35 7.05
C ALA A 34 -6.10 -0.97 6.74
N GLY A 35 -4.76 -0.96 6.71
CA GLY A 35 -3.94 -2.16 6.53
C GLY A 35 -4.16 -3.19 7.65
N ARG A 36 -4.15 -2.76 8.92
CA ARG A 36 -4.46 -3.63 10.06
C ARG A 36 -5.87 -4.22 9.95
N LYS A 37 -6.88 -3.39 9.69
CA LYS A 37 -8.28 -3.84 9.54
C LYS A 37 -8.43 -4.87 8.42
N GLY A 38 -7.83 -4.63 7.24
CA GLY A 38 -7.83 -5.60 6.15
C GLY A 38 -7.14 -6.91 6.52
N GLY A 39 -6.01 -6.85 7.21
CA GLY A 39 -5.29 -8.04 7.69
C GLY A 39 -6.05 -8.85 8.73
N THR A 40 -6.90 -8.21 9.55
CA THR A 40 -7.69 -8.90 10.57
C THR A 40 -8.78 -9.82 10.02
N GLN A 41 -9.25 -9.59 8.79
CA GLN A 41 -10.26 -10.46 8.15
C GLN A 41 -9.69 -11.80 7.70
N VAL A 42 -8.37 -11.96 7.72
CA VAL A 42 -7.69 -13.21 7.38
C VAL A 42 -7.29 -13.92 8.66
N ASP A 43 -7.59 -15.22 8.72
CA ASP A 43 -7.15 -16.12 9.79
C ASP A 43 -5.64 -15.94 10.04
N PRO A 44 -5.19 -15.73 11.29
CA PRO A 44 -3.79 -15.48 11.61
C PRO A 44 -2.82 -16.50 10.99
N ASN A 45 -3.20 -17.77 10.95
CA ASN A 45 -2.37 -18.85 10.41
C ASN A 45 -2.35 -18.89 8.87
N LYS A 46 -3.32 -18.22 8.22
CA LYS A 46 -3.43 -18.12 6.76
C LYS A 46 -2.94 -16.78 6.21
N ARG A 47 -2.50 -15.85 7.06
CA ARG A 47 -1.96 -14.57 6.62
C ARG A 47 -0.68 -14.79 5.82
N SER A 48 -0.61 -14.18 4.63
CA SER A 48 0.57 -14.23 3.76
C SER A 48 1.85 -13.81 4.48
N PHE A 49 1.76 -12.81 5.36
CA PHE A 49 2.88 -12.31 6.16
C PHE A 49 3.28 -13.22 7.33
N ALA A 50 2.36 -14.03 7.88
CA ALA A 50 2.66 -15.02 8.91
C ALA A 50 3.32 -16.26 8.30
N ARG A 51 2.89 -16.64 7.09
CA ARG A 51 3.39 -17.81 6.36
C ARG A 51 4.72 -17.56 5.64
N ASN A 52 5.02 -16.30 5.29
CA ASN A 52 6.28 -15.94 4.65
C ASN A 52 6.86 -14.64 5.26
N PRO A 53 7.79 -14.74 6.22
CA PRO A 53 8.44 -13.60 6.85
C PRO A 53 9.28 -12.75 5.89
N GLN A 54 9.88 -13.36 4.85
CA GLN A 54 10.62 -12.63 3.82
C GLN A 54 9.69 -11.73 3.02
N LEU A 55 8.50 -12.21 2.63
CA LEU A 55 7.49 -11.39 1.95
C LEU A 55 7.06 -10.19 2.81
N ALA A 56 6.90 -10.38 4.12
CA ALA A 56 6.58 -9.29 5.05
C ALA A 56 7.70 -8.25 5.11
N SER A 57 8.95 -8.71 5.19
CA SER A 57 10.14 -7.85 5.22
C SER A 57 10.31 -7.07 3.92
N GLU A 58 10.10 -7.72 2.76
CA GLU A 58 10.14 -7.07 1.46
C GLU A 58 9.04 -6.03 1.28
N ALA A 59 7.81 -6.36 1.69
CA ALA A 59 6.69 -5.43 1.67
C ALA A 59 6.95 -4.22 2.57
N GLY A 60 7.46 -4.45 3.79
CA GLY A 60 7.87 -3.40 4.71
C GLY A 60 8.97 -2.50 4.13
N ARG A 61 10.02 -3.11 3.55
CA ARG A 61 11.11 -2.39 2.89
C ARG A 61 10.60 -1.55 1.71
N LYS A 62 9.75 -2.11 0.86
CA LYS A 62 9.14 -1.39 -0.28
C LYS A 62 8.26 -0.23 0.20
N GLY A 63 7.47 -0.45 1.25
CA GLY A 63 6.68 0.60 1.91
C GLY A 63 7.56 1.73 2.43
N GLY A 64 8.64 1.40 3.16
CA GLY A 64 9.60 2.38 3.68
C GLY A 64 10.32 3.15 2.57
N HIS A 65 10.70 2.50 1.47
CA HIS A 65 11.29 3.18 0.31
C HIS A 65 10.31 4.13 -0.39
N ALA A 66 9.02 3.78 -0.45
CA ALA A 66 7.99 4.67 -0.99
C ALA A 66 7.84 5.93 -0.12
N SER A 67 7.85 5.77 1.21
CA SER A 67 7.81 6.87 2.17
C SER A 67 9.06 7.78 2.10
N HIS A 68 10.26 7.19 1.98
CA HIS A 68 11.50 7.95 1.92
C HIS A 68 11.70 8.69 0.58
N ARG A 69 11.22 8.15 -0.54
CA ARG A 69 11.33 8.82 -1.85
C ARG A 69 10.27 9.91 -2.04
N ALA A 70 9.20 9.92 -1.23
CA ALA A 70 8.26 11.02 -1.15
C ALA A 70 8.84 12.16 -0.30
N GLY A 71 9.30 11.88 0.93
CA GLY A 71 9.85 12.91 1.83
C GLY A 71 11.14 13.61 1.35
N ARG A 72 11.91 12.99 0.43
CA ARG A 72 13.08 13.68 -0.19
C ARG A 72 12.72 14.63 -1.34
N ARG A 73 11.51 14.56 -1.90
CA ARG A 73 11.07 15.49 -2.96
C ARG A 73 10.50 16.78 -2.39
N ASP A 74 9.90 16.74 -1.21
CA ASP A 74 9.35 17.93 -0.53
C ASP A 74 10.40 18.76 0.24
N ALA A 75 11.62 18.25 0.41
CA ALA A 75 12.71 18.92 1.15
C ALA A 75 13.75 19.59 0.24
N ALA A 76 13.52 19.65 -1.07
CA ALA A 76 14.47 20.14 -2.07
C ALA A 76 13.90 21.26 -2.97
N GLU A 77 12.89 22.00 -2.51
CA GLU A 77 12.40 23.25 -3.14
C GLU A 77 12.56 24.43 -2.18
#